data_AF-I6YUW5-F1
#
_entry.id   AF-I6YUW5-F1
#
_cell.length_a   1.000
_cell.length_b   1.000
_cell.length_c   1.000
_cell.angle_alpha   90.00
_cell.angle_beta   90.00
_cell.angle_gamma   90.00
#
_symmetry.space_group_name_H-M   'P 1'
#
loop_
_entity.id
_entity.type
_entity.pdbx_description
1 polymer ?
#
loop_
_entity_poly.entity_id
_entity_poly.type
_entity_poly.pdbx_seq_one_letter_code
_entity_poly.pdbx_strand_id
1 'polypeptide(L)'
;MVTAINYWMKSIGLINKENTLTELAHFIFGKNGVDPYLENTATLWLLHYHLVKEYHASIYSLVFNEIRKKRIEFNKIHLQNFLKAKCEETNTRITETTIKRDIAVFLRNYVKPSNVNKNLEDYFSSIFIELNLVERLLKFDEKETEWYRIENKEREDLPAEVLLFCILDNEKYSDSILLEDVLHGYNSVGNIFAITAKDIINKIEELIIKRRYKIDFKDDAGIRIIQFTQKLNKWRVLKDYYEK
;
A
#
# COMPACT_ATOMS: atom_id res chain seq x y z
N MET A 1 -24.49 3.93 5.21
CA MET A 1 -23.71 2.70 5.49
C MET A 1 -23.56 1.83 4.25
N VAL A 2 -24.62 1.38 3.57
CA VAL A 2 -24.54 0.50 2.39
C VAL A 2 -23.66 1.05 1.24
N THR A 3 -23.81 2.33 0.90
CA THR A 3 -23.02 2.98 -0.15
C THR A 3 -21.53 3.07 0.20
N ALA A 4 -21.20 3.28 1.48
CA ALA A 4 -19.83 3.34 1.96
C ALA A 4 -19.16 1.96 1.91
N ILE A 5 -19.88 0.88 2.27
CA ILE A 5 -19.36 -0.49 2.16
C ILE A 5 -19.02 -0.81 0.71
N ASN A 6 -19.95 -0.57 -0.22
CA ASN A 6 -19.71 -0.83 -1.63
C ASN A 6 -18.53 -0.01 -2.18
N TYR A 7 -18.40 1.25 -1.75
CA TYR A 7 -17.28 2.11 -2.12
C TYR A 7 -15.95 1.49 -1.65
N TRP A 8 -15.83 1.10 -0.38
CA TRP A 8 -14.61 0.51 0.16
C TRP A 8 -14.25 -0.83 -0.48
N MET A 9 -15.25 -1.69 -0.75
CA MET A 9 -15.01 -2.95 -1.44
C MET A 9 -14.44 -2.72 -2.85
N LYS A 10 -14.88 -1.67 -3.56
CA LYS A 10 -14.27 -1.27 -4.83
C LYS A 10 -12.90 -0.65 -4.65
N SER A 11 -12.73 0.20 -3.64
CA SER A 11 -11.44 0.85 -3.34
C SER A 11 -10.32 -0.14 -3.08
N ILE A 12 -10.61 -1.26 -2.42
CA ILE A 12 -9.63 -2.30 -2.07
C ILE A 12 -9.60 -3.42 -3.14
N GLY A 13 -10.38 -3.31 -4.21
CA GLY A 13 -10.39 -4.32 -5.28
C GLY A 13 -11.03 -5.66 -4.89
N LEU A 14 -11.90 -5.67 -3.87
CA LEU A 14 -12.70 -6.84 -3.49
C LEU A 14 -13.90 -7.05 -4.42
N ILE A 15 -14.35 -5.97 -5.06
CA ILE A 15 -15.42 -5.97 -6.05
C ILE A 15 -14.94 -5.27 -7.32
N ASN A 16 -15.21 -5.85 -8.49
CA ASN A 16 -14.90 -5.24 -9.78
C ASN A 16 -15.96 -4.22 -10.25
N LYS A 17 -15.78 -3.67 -11.45
CA LYS A 17 -16.66 -2.63 -12.02
C LYS A 17 -18.10 -3.13 -12.21
N GLU A 18 -18.25 -4.44 -12.46
CA GLU A 18 -19.52 -5.14 -12.66
C GLU A 18 -20.22 -5.51 -11.34
N ASN A 19 -19.70 -5.07 -10.19
CA ASN A 19 -20.18 -5.42 -8.84
C ASN A 19 -20.11 -6.91 -8.50
N THR A 20 -19.12 -7.63 -9.05
CA THR A 20 -18.87 -9.05 -8.73
C THR A 20 -17.61 -9.19 -7.86
N LEU A 21 -17.62 -10.19 -6.97
CA LEU A 21 -16.49 -10.47 -6.09
C LEU A 21 -15.25 -10.88 -6.89
N THR A 22 -14.09 -10.36 -6.51
CA THR A 22 -12.82 -10.66 -7.19
C THR A 22 -12.18 -11.92 -6.65
N GLU A 23 -11.14 -12.40 -7.36
CA GLU A 23 -10.30 -13.51 -6.89
C GLU A 23 -9.66 -13.17 -5.52
N LEU A 24 -9.29 -11.91 -5.28
CA LEU A 24 -8.80 -11.42 -4.00
C LEU A 24 -9.84 -11.61 -2.88
N ALA A 25 -11.09 -11.22 -3.13
CA ALA A 25 -12.16 -11.35 -2.14
C ALA A 25 -12.43 -12.81 -1.79
N HIS A 26 -12.44 -13.70 -2.79
CA HIS A 26 -12.60 -15.13 -2.55
C HIS A 26 -11.39 -15.75 -1.85
N PHE A 27 -10.18 -15.31 -2.19
CA PHE A 27 -8.94 -15.81 -1.59
C PHE A 27 -8.86 -15.48 -0.10
N ILE A 28 -9.16 -14.24 0.30
CA ILE A 28 -9.05 -13.79 1.70
C ILE A 28 -10.30 -14.17 2.52
N PHE A 29 -11.48 -13.82 2.02
CA PHE A 29 -12.74 -13.84 2.78
C PHE A 29 -13.74 -14.90 2.32
N GLY A 30 -13.35 -15.75 1.37
CA GLY A 30 -14.21 -16.84 0.91
C GLY A 30 -14.51 -17.86 2.02
N LYS A 31 -15.38 -18.84 1.72
CA LYS A 31 -15.72 -19.91 2.66
C LYS A 31 -14.50 -20.66 3.22
N ASN A 32 -13.48 -20.84 2.37
CA ASN A 32 -12.17 -21.40 2.72
C ASN A 32 -11.08 -20.33 2.55
N GLY A 33 -11.42 -19.07 2.85
CA GLY A 33 -10.50 -17.95 2.74
C GLY A 33 -9.36 -18.08 3.73
N VAL A 34 -8.20 -17.53 3.37
CA VAL A 34 -6.97 -17.69 4.14
C VAL A 34 -6.91 -16.83 5.41
N ASP A 35 -7.67 -15.72 5.45
CA ASP A 35 -7.75 -14.84 6.62
C ASP A 35 -9.09 -14.08 6.66
N PRO A 36 -10.20 -14.76 6.98
CA PRO A 36 -11.53 -14.14 6.94
C PRO A 36 -11.75 -13.03 7.98
N TYR A 37 -10.91 -12.98 9.01
CA TYR A 37 -11.06 -12.08 10.17
C TYR A 37 -9.95 -11.02 10.28
N LEU A 38 -9.03 -10.95 9.31
CA LEU A 38 -7.92 -9.99 9.27
C LEU A 38 -6.99 -10.10 10.49
N GLU A 39 -6.73 -11.32 10.93
CA GLU A 39 -5.84 -11.58 12.08
C GLU A 39 -4.36 -11.54 11.66
N ASN A 40 -4.06 -11.63 10.36
CA ASN A 40 -2.71 -11.61 9.85
C ASN A 40 -2.35 -10.24 9.25
N THR A 41 -1.28 -9.62 9.75
CA THR A 41 -0.74 -8.34 9.24
C THR A 41 -0.37 -8.40 7.75
N ALA A 42 0.00 -9.58 7.23
CA ALA A 42 0.22 -9.81 5.80
C ALA A 42 -1.01 -9.47 4.94
N THR A 43 -2.20 -9.78 5.45
CA THR A 43 -3.46 -9.45 4.79
C THR A 43 -3.65 -7.94 4.74
N LEU A 44 -3.33 -7.22 5.82
CA LEU A 44 -3.39 -5.75 5.84
C LEU A 44 -2.44 -5.12 4.82
N TRP A 45 -1.20 -5.63 4.69
CA TRP A 45 -0.25 -5.20 3.65
C TRP A 45 -0.81 -5.41 2.24
N LEU A 46 -1.42 -6.57 1.99
CA LEU A 46 -2.03 -6.90 0.71
C LEU A 46 -3.22 -5.99 0.38
N LEU A 47 -4.12 -5.75 1.34
CA LEU A 47 -5.25 -4.83 1.17
C LEU A 47 -4.79 -3.39 0.94
N HIS A 48 -3.72 -2.96 1.62
CA HIS A 48 -3.11 -1.65 1.40
C HIS A 48 -2.55 -1.53 -0.02
N TYR A 49 -1.86 -2.56 -0.52
CA TYR A 49 -1.36 -2.60 -1.89
C TYR A 49 -2.49 -2.42 -2.92
N HIS A 50 -3.59 -3.17 -2.78
CA HIS A 50 -4.73 -3.04 -3.67
C HIS A 50 -5.40 -1.66 -3.55
N LEU A 51 -5.56 -1.13 -2.33
CA LEU A 51 -6.12 0.21 -2.11
C LEU A 51 -5.37 1.31 -2.87
N VAL A 52 -4.04 1.19 -2.94
CA VAL A 52 -3.19 2.13 -3.68
C VAL A 52 -3.24 1.86 -5.19
N LYS A 53 -3.16 0.60 -5.62
CA LYS A 53 -3.11 0.20 -7.03
C LYS A 53 -4.41 0.48 -7.77
N GLU A 54 -5.56 0.19 -7.17
CA GLU A 54 -6.89 0.30 -7.81
C GLU A 54 -7.26 1.74 -8.19
N TYR A 55 -6.66 2.74 -7.53
CA TYR A 55 -6.88 4.17 -7.79
C TYR A 55 -8.34 4.65 -7.63
N HIS A 56 -9.28 3.80 -7.21
CA HIS A 56 -10.68 4.18 -7.03
C HIS A 56 -10.85 5.23 -5.93
N ALA A 57 -10.17 5.06 -4.80
CA ALA A 57 -9.97 6.12 -3.82
C ALA A 57 -8.63 6.80 -4.12
N SER A 58 -8.63 7.78 -5.03
CA SER A 58 -7.41 8.33 -5.63
C SER A 58 -6.40 8.89 -4.63
N ILE A 59 -6.85 9.44 -3.48
CA ILE A 59 -5.97 10.02 -2.46
C ILE A 59 -4.88 9.06 -1.98
N TYR A 60 -5.18 7.76 -1.87
CA TYR A 60 -4.20 6.75 -1.43
C TYR A 60 -3.06 6.64 -2.44
N SER A 61 -3.40 6.48 -3.72
CA SER A 61 -2.41 6.40 -4.78
C SER A 61 -1.60 7.68 -4.93
N LEU A 62 -2.27 8.83 -4.89
CA LEU A 62 -1.61 10.14 -4.97
C LEU A 62 -0.64 10.36 -3.80
N VAL A 63 -0.99 9.95 -2.59
CA VAL A 63 -0.10 10.08 -1.43
C VAL A 63 1.13 9.18 -1.57
N PHE A 64 0.91 7.88 -1.83
CA PHE A 64 1.98 6.88 -1.81
C PHE A 64 2.87 6.88 -3.07
N ASN A 65 2.33 7.21 -4.25
CA ASN A 65 3.10 7.25 -5.48
C ASN A 65 3.67 8.63 -5.82
N GLU A 66 3.09 9.73 -5.33
CA GLU A 66 3.51 11.08 -5.73
C GLU A 66 3.96 11.96 -4.56
N ILE A 67 3.09 12.19 -3.57
CA ILE A 67 3.38 13.19 -2.52
C ILE A 67 4.62 12.82 -1.73
N ARG A 68 4.72 11.57 -1.26
CA ARG A 68 5.86 11.15 -0.42
C ARG A 68 7.20 11.24 -1.16
N LYS A 69 7.20 11.13 -2.50
CA LYS A 69 8.40 11.31 -3.32
C LYS A 69 8.84 12.78 -3.41
N LYS A 70 7.88 13.71 -3.35
CA LYS A 70 8.15 15.15 -3.36
C LYS A 70 8.48 15.69 -1.97
N ARG A 71 7.83 15.16 -0.93
CA ARG A 71 7.95 15.61 0.47
C ARG A 71 7.71 14.45 1.42
N ILE A 72 8.73 14.11 2.21
CA ILE A 72 8.65 13.07 3.25
C ILE A 72 7.74 13.52 4.41
N GLU A 73 7.72 14.81 4.72
CA GLU A 73 6.88 15.42 5.76
C GLU A 73 5.85 16.38 5.18
N PHE A 74 4.62 16.31 5.67
CA PHE A 74 3.51 17.15 5.22
C PHE A 74 2.52 17.45 6.33
N ASN A 75 1.63 18.40 6.09
CA ASN A 75 0.49 18.70 6.95
C ASN A 75 -0.80 18.69 6.09
N LYS A 76 -1.97 18.88 6.70
CA LYS A 76 -3.26 18.86 5.99
C LYS A 76 -3.32 19.91 4.88
N ILE A 77 -2.73 21.09 5.08
CA ILE A 77 -2.73 22.19 4.11
C ILE A 77 -1.88 21.82 2.88
N HIS A 78 -0.69 21.25 3.10
CA HIS A 78 0.16 20.77 2.01
C HIS A 78 -0.56 19.72 1.15
N LEU A 79 -1.19 18.74 1.80
CA LEU A 79 -1.95 17.69 1.12
C LEU A 79 -3.15 18.26 0.37
N GLN A 80 -3.88 19.20 0.98
CA GLN A 80 -5.02 19.87 0.35
C GLN A 80 -4.61 20.67 -0.90
N ASN A 81 -3.54 21.44 -0.82
CA ASN A 81 -3.04 22.22 -1.95
C ASN A 81 -2.56 21.32 -3.09
N PHE A 82 -1.87 20.22 -2.76
CA PHE A 82 -1.47 19.22 -3.75
C PHE A 82 -2.68 18.61 -4.47
N LEU A 83 -3.72 18.20 -3.72
CA LEU A 83 -4.92 17.60 -4.31
C LEU A 83 -5.71 18.60 -5.16
N LYS A 84 -5.78 19.88 -4.76
CA LYS A 84 -6.37 20.95 -5.59
C LYS A 84 -5.65 21.09 -6.92
N ALA A 85 -4.31 21.20 -6.89
CA ALA A 85 -3.50 21.27 -8.11
C ALA A 85 -3.70 20.04 -9.01
N LYS A 86 -3.80 18.83 -8.42
CA LYS A 86 -4.10 17.60 -9.18
C LYS A 86 -5.49 17.61 -9.81
N CYS A 87 -6.48 18.14 -9.12
CA CYS A 87 -7.82 18.29 -9.67
C CYS A 87 -7.83 19.27 -10.85
N GLU A 88 -7.09 20.38 -10.75
CA GLU A 88 -6.92 21.34 -11.83
C GLU A 88 -6.20 20.73 -13.04
N GLU A 89 -5.07 20.03 -12.82
CA GLU A 89 -4.31 19.31 -13.87
C GLU A 89 -5.18 18.31 -14.64
N THR A 90 -6.12 17.65 -13.96
CA THR A 90 -6.96 16.59 -14.53
C THR A 90 -8.35 17.06 -14.96
N ASN A 91 -8.65 18.36 -14.84
CA ASN A 91 -9.99 18.92 -15.04
C ASN A 91 -11.09 18.25 -14.17
N THR A 92 -10.71 17.73 -13.00
CA THR A 92 -11.62 17.06 -12.07
C THR A 92 -12.32 18.11 -11.19
N ARG A 93 -13.65 18.16 -11.22
CA ARG A 93 -14.44 19.12 -10.43
C ARG A 93 -14.83 18.53 -9.09
N ILE A 94 -14.09 18.90 -8.04
CA ILE A 94 -14.38 18.47 -6.66
C ILE A 94 -14.41 19.69 -5.75
N THR A 95 -15.31 19.70 -4.76
CA THR A 95 -15.41 20.79 -3.78
C THR A 95 -14.27 20.72 -2.76
N GLU A 96 -13.89 21.86 -2.20
CA GLU A 96 -12.91 21.90 -1.12
C GLU A 96 -13.34 21.06 0.09
N THR A 97 -14.64 20.99 0.37
CA THR A 97 -15.17 20.19 1.48
C THR A 97 -14.98 18.69 1.26
N THR A 98 -15.12 18.21 0.03
CA THR A 98 -14.83 16.82 -0.33
C THR A 98 -13.35 16.50 -0.13
N ILE A 99 -12.43 17.36 -0.62
CA ILE A 99 -10.99 17.16 -0.43
C ILE A 99 -10.64 17.08 1.07
N LYS A 100 -11.21 17.97 1.89
CA LYS A 100 -11.01 17.93 3.36
C LYS A 100 -11.51 16.63 3.98
N ARG A 101 -12.65 16.10 3.52
CA ARG A 101 -13.19 14.81 3.98
C ARG A 101 -12.28 13.65 3.59
N ASP A 102 -11.81 13.61 2.34
CA ASP A 102 -10.91 12.55 1.87
C ASP A 102 -9.60 12.53 2.68
N ILE A 103 -9.03 13.72 2.96
CA ILE A 103 -7.86 13.86 3.84
C ILE A 103 -8.15 13.32 5.23
N ALA A 104 -9.30 13.66 5.82
CA ALA A 104 -9.66 13.20 7.16
C ALA A 104 -9.81 11.67 7.22
N VAL A 105 -10.43 11.07 6.20
CA VAL A 105 -10.58 9.61 6.08
C VAL A 105 -9.22 8.92 5.87
N PHE A 106 -8.37 9.45 4.99
CA PHE A 106 -7.01 8.96 4.79
C PHE A 106 -6.22 8.94 6.10
N LEU A 107 -6.21 10.06 6.84
CA LEU A 107 -5.47 10.16 8.09
C LEU A 107 -6.05 9.22 9.15
N ARG A 108 -7.38 9.08 9.24
CA ARG A 108 -8.01 8.12 10.15
C ARG A 108 -7.52 6.69 9.89
N ASN A 109 -7.42 6.29 8.63
CA ASN A 109 -7.03 4.94 8.25
C ASN A 109 -5.59 4.56 8.62
N TYR A 110 -4.65 5.51 8.71
CA TYR A 110 -3.23 5.22 8.95
C TYR A 110 -2.65 5.81 10.23
N VAL A 111 -3.21 6.89 10.76
CA VAL A 111 -2.60 7.63 11.88
C VAL A 111 -3.22 7.18 13.20
N LYS A 112 -2.35 6.75 14.12
CA LYS A 112 -2.74 6.45 15.50
C LYS A 112 -3.39 7.67 16.17
N PRO A 113 -4.58 7.53 16.76
CA PRO A 113 -5.22 8.62 17.48
C PRO A 113 -4.38 9.01 18.70
N SER A 114 -4.26 10.30 18.99
CA SER A 114 -3.47 10.80 20.12
C SER A 114 -4.03 10.41 21.48
N ASN A 115 -5.32 10.10 21.57
CA ASN A 115 -5.97 9.62 22.80
C ASN A 115 -6.85 8.41 22.47
N VAL A 116 -6.27 7.21 22.55
CA VAL A 116 -6.96 5.95 22.26
C VAL A 116 -8.23 5.81 23.11
N ASN A 117 -8.18 6.12 24.41
CA ASN A 117 -9.33 5.98 25.32
C ASN A 117 -10.53 6.87 24.99
N LYS A 118 -10.32 8.03 24.34
CA LYS A 118 -11.42 8.92 23.93
C LYS A 118 -11.93 8.61 22.52
N ASN A 119 -11.08 8.03 21.69
CA ASN A 119 -11.33 7.80 20.26
C ASN A 119 -11.29 6.30 19.95
N LEU A 120 -11.82 5.46 20.85
CA LEU A 120 -11.83 4.01 20.67
C LEU A 120 -12.58 3.61 19.40
N GLU A 121 -13.72 4.24 19.12
CA GLU A 121 -14.49 4.00 17.89
C GLU A 121 -13.66 4.30 16.64
N ASP A 122 -12.97 5.45 16.62
CA ASP A 122 -12.08 5.79 15.51
C ASP A 122 -10.93 4.79 15.39
N TYR A 123 -10.33 4.35 16.50
CA TYR A 123 -9.26 3.34 16.50
C TYR A 123 -9.72 2.00 15.93
N PHE A 124 -10.89 1.49 16.35
CA PHE A 124 -11.47 0.25 15.81
C PHE A 124 -11.94 0.38 14.35
N SER A 125 -12.25 1.60 13.89
CA SER A 125 -12.65 1.85 12.51
C SER A 125 -11.47 1.90 11.51
N SER A 126 -10.24 1.93 12.02
CA SER A 126 -9.03 2.14 11.22
C SER A 126 -8.34 0.83 10.89
N ILE A 127 -8.29 0.50 9.59
CA ILE A 127 -7.79 -0.80 9.13
C ILE A 127 -6.26 -0.87 9.01
N PHE A 128 -5.59 0.26 8.76
CA PHE A 128 -4.16 0.26 8.37
C PHE A 128 -3.23 0.93 9.40
N ILE A 129 -3.72 1.22 10.60
CA ILE A 129 -2.92 1.81 11.69
C ILE A 129 -1.74 0.90 12.06
N GLU A 130 -1.95 -0.41 12.05
CA GLU A 130 -0.94 -1.39 12.44
C GLU A 130 0.28 -1.40 11.50
N LEU A 131 0.10 -1.02 10.24
CA LEU A 131 1.18 -0.96 9.24
C LEU A 131 2.20 0.15 9.53
N ASN A 132 1.86 1.11 10.41
CA ASN A 132 2.70 2.25 10.77
C ASN A 132 3.33 2.96 9.55
N LEU A 133 2.52 3.17 8.50
CA LEU A 133 2.96 3.83 7.27
C LEU A 133 3.00 5.35 7.39
N VAL A 134 2.09 5.93 8.18
CA VAL A 134 1.98 7.38 8.37
C VAL A 134 2.19 7.71 9.84
N GLU A 135 3.27 8.41 10.13
CA GLU A 135 3.61 8.81 11.50
C GLU A 135 3.16 10.24 11.77
N ARG A 136 2.58 10.48 12.94
CA ARG A 136 2.35 11.85 13.42
C ARG A 136 3.65 12.40 14.01
N LEU A 137 4.00 13.62 13.61
CA LEU A 137 5.10 14.38 14.18
C LEU A 137 4.56 15.45 15.14
N LEU A 138 5.21 15.57 16.29
CA LEU A 138 5.01 16.70 17.20
C LEU A 138 6.01 17.78 16.81
N LYS A 139 5.53 18.83 16.15
CA LYS A 139 6.31 20.04 15.90
C LYS A 139 5.78 21.13 16.80
N PHE A 140 6.65 21.73 17.59
CA PHE A 140 6.33 22.91 18.38
C PHE A 140 6.32 24.11 17.43
N ASP A 141 5.17 24.36 16.79
CA ASP A 141 4.91 25.60 16.07
C ASP A 141 3.85 26.43 16.84
N GLU A 142 3.84 27.74 16.63
CA GLU A 142 2.92 28.67 17.29
C GLU A 142 1.43 28.37 17.02
N LYS A 143 1.14 27.50 16.04
CA LYS A 143 -0.22 27.19 15.55
C LYS A 143 -0.67 25.77 15.91
N GLU A 144 0.12 25.02 16.68
CA GLU A 144 -0.11 23.61 17.00
C GLU A 144 -0.48 22.76 15.77
N THR A 145 0.18 23.02 14.63
CA THR A 145 -0.17 22.34 13.38
C THR A 145 0.21 20.87 13.46
N GLU A 146 -0.72 19.98 13.11
CA GLU A 146 -0.42 18.54 13.01
C GLU A 146 0.41 18.26 11.76
N TRP A 147 1.58 17.66 11.97
CA TRP A 147 2.47 17.20 10.91
C TRP A 147 2.49 15.67 10.83
N TYR A 148 2.73 15.16 9.62
CA TYR A 148 2.81 13.75 9.32
C TYR A 148 4.04 13.43 8.50
N ARG A 149 4.52 12.20 8.59
CA ARG A 149 5.69 11.69 7.88
C ARG A 149 5.43 10.32 7.26
N ILE A 150 5.86 10.17 6.02
CA ILE A 150 5.93 8.87 5.33
C ILE A 150 7.36 8.71 4.80
N GLU A 151 8.20 8.07 5.59
CA GLU A 151 9.59 7.79 5.25
C GLU A 151 9.78 6.31 4.89
N ASN A 152 10.86 6.00 4.16
CA ASN A 152 11.22 4.62 3.89
C ASN A 152 11.75 3.97 5.16
N LYS A 153 11.18 2.83 5.56
CA LYS A 153 11.62 2.04 6.72
C LYS A 153 11.91 0.59 6.33
N GLU A 154 12.61 -0.12 7.19
CA GLU A 154 12.57 -1.58 7.18
C GLU A 154 11.18 -2.02 7.66
N ARG A 155 10.57 -2.96 6.96
CA ARG A 155 9.22 -3.51 7.19
C ARG A 155 9.37 -4.98 7.54
N GLU A 156 9.80 -5.23 8.78
CA GLU A 156 10.03 -6.60 9.29
C GLU A 156 8.73 -7.43 9.25
N ASP A 157 7.60 -6.78 9.49
CA ASP A 157 6.25 -7.34 9.50
C ASP A 157 5.66 -7.57 8.09
N LEU A 158 6.30 -7.07 7.03
CA LEU A 158 5.92 -7.35 5.64
C LEU A 158 6.56 -8.66 5.17
N PRO A 159 5.81 -9.74 4.90
CA PRO A 159 6.40 -10.99 4.43
C PRO A 159 6.98 -10.86 3.03
N ALA A 160 8.10 -11.57 2.78
CA ALA A 160 8.73 -11.59 1.47
C ALA A 160 7.77 -12.13 0.38
N GLU A 161 6.90 -13.10 0.71
CA GLU A 161 5.90 -13.63 -0.21
C GLU A 161 4.83 -12.60 -0.62
N VAL A 162 4.42 -11.71 0.28
CA VAL A 162 3.48 -10.61 -0.06
C VAL A 162 4.16 -9.62 -1.00
N LEU A 163 5.42 -9.29 -0.73
CA LEU A 163 6.23 -8.46 -1.62
C LEU A 163 6.34 -9.09 -3.02
N LEU A 164 6.64 -10.39 -3.09
CA LEU A 164 6.72 -11.12 -4.35
C LEU A 164 5.39 -11.16 -5.10
N PHE A 165 4.27 -11.39 -4.41
CA PHE A 165 2.95 -11.30 -5.01
C PHE A 165 2.74 -9.95 -5.70
N CYS A 166 3.07 -8.85 -5.02
CA CYS A 166 2.88 -7.50 -5.54
C CYS A 166 3.77 -7.18 -6.75
N ILE A 167 4.98 -7.75 -6.80
CA ILE A 167 5.85 -7.68 -7.99
C ILE A 167 5.20 -8.45 -9.14
N LEU A 168 4.75 -9.68 -8.91
CA LEU A 168 4.12 -10.51 -9.95
C LEU A 168 2.75 -9.96 -10.41
N ASP A 169 2.07 -9.19 -9.58
CA ASP A 169 0.77 -8.57 -9.88
C ASP A 169 0.90 -7.26 -10.69
N ASN A 170 2.11 -6.73 -10.85
CA ASN A 170 2.33 -5.53 -11.65
C ASN A 170 2.42 -5.87 -13.14
N GLU A 171 1.37 -5.54 -13.90
CA GLU A 171 1.25 -5.84 -15.33
C GLU A 171 2.33 -5.19 -16.21
N LYS A 172 3.04 -4.16 -15.70
CA LYS A 172 4.13 -3.51 -16.42
C LYS A 172 5.43 -4.31 -16.36
N TYR A 173 5.53 -5.26 -15.43
CA TYR A 173 6.72 -6.04 -15.23
C TYR A 173 6.74 -7.26 -16.15
N SER A 174 7.93 -7.56 -16.64
CA SER A 174 8.21 -8.76 -17.43
C SER A 174 8.94 -9.80 -16.58
N ASP A 175 9.37 -10.90 -17.19
CA ASP A 175 10.22 -11.90 -16.52
C ASP A 175 11.60 -11.34 -16.12
N SER A 176 11.99 -10.16 -16.61
CA SER A 176 13.19 -9.44 -16.18
C SER A 176 12.84 -8.02 -15.79
N ILE A 177 13.12 -7.65 -14.55
CA ILE A 177 12.70 -6.39 -13.95
C ILE A 177 13.92 -5.68 -13.38
N LEU A 178 14.08 -4.40 -13.73
CA LEU A 178 15.10 -3.57 -13.09
C LEU A 178 14.71 -3.35 -11.63
N LEU A 179 15.68 -3.49 -10.72
CA LEU A 179 15.44 -3.21 -9.31
C LEU A 179 14.95 -1.76 -9.11
N GLU A 180 15.44 -0.82 -9.92
CA GLU A 180 15.00 0.59 -9.90
C GLU A 180 13.48 0.74 -10.11
N ASP A 181 12.88 -0.08 -10.99
CA ASP A 181 11.44 -0.05 -11.23
C ASP A 181 10.66 -0.59 -10.01
N VAL A 182 11.21 -1.56 -9.30
CA VAL A 182 10.65 -2.13 -8.06
C VAL A 182 10.80 -1.17 -6.88
N LEU A 183 11.86 -0.35 -6.87
CA LEU A 183 12.11 0.65 -5.84
C LEU A 183 11.27 1.92 -6.06
N HIS A 184 11.20 2.43 -7.29
CA HIS A 184 10.79 3.80 -7.55
C HIS A 184 9.67 3.97 -8.58
N GLY A 185 9.30 2.91 -9.30
CA GLY A 185 8.25 2.92 -10.31
C GLY A 185 6.85 3.22 -9.76
N TYR A 186 5.96 3.72 -10.61
CA TYR A 186 4.57 3.96 -10.18
C TYR A 186 3.88 2.63 -9.83
N ASN A 187 3.23 2.56 -8.67
CA ASN A 187 2.70 1.34 -8.04
C ASN A 187 3.77 0.27 -7.75
N SER A 188 5.04 0.67 -7.62
CA SER A 188 6.09 -0.25 -7.15
C SER A 188 5.95 -0.53 -5.65
N VAL A 189 6.44 -1.68 -5.22
CA VAL A 189 6.44 -2.06 -3.79
C VAL A 189 7.24 -1.07 -2.94
N GLY A 190 8.32 -0.48 -3.48
CA GLY A 190 9.08 0.57 -2.81
C GLY A 190 8.28 1.84 -2.55
N ASN A 191 7.43 2.25 -3.50
CA ASN A 191 6.55 3.41 -3.32
C ASN A 191 5.38 3.10 -2.39
N ILE A 192 4.66 2.00 -2.64
CA ILE A 192 3.46 1.61 -1.91
C ILE A 192 3.78 1.36 -0.43
N PHE A 193 4.73 0.48 -0.14
CA PHE A 193 5.02 0.07 1.24
C PHE A 193 5.94 1.02 2.00
N ALA A 194 6.42 2.08 1.34
CA ALA A 194 7.46 2.96 1.90
C ALA A 194 8.57 2.14 2.59
N ILE A 195 9.09 1.17 1.84
CA ILE A 195 10.10 0.21 2.28
C ILE A 195 11.48 0.64 1.77
N THR A 196 12.53 0.37 2.53
CA THR A 196 13.91 0.68 2.12
C THR A 196 14.40 -0.24 1.02
N ALA A 197 15.35 0.24 0.20
CA ALA A 197 15.97 -0.59 -0.83
C ALA A 197 16.70 -1.81 -0.25
N LYS A 198 17.36 -1.63 0.89
CA LYS A 198 18.03 -2.71 1.63
C LYS A 198 17.04 -3.82 1.99
N ASP A 199 15.89 -3.48 2.54
CA ASP A 199 14.90 -4.47 2.97
C ASP A 199 14.21 -5.18 1.78
N ILE A 200 13.97 -4.48 0.67
CA ILE A 200 13.53 -5.13 -0.58
C ILE A 200 14.56 -6.18 -1.04
N ILE A 201 15.85 -5.82 -1.07
CA ILE A 201 16.92 -6.74 -1.48
C ILE A 201 16.97 -7.95 -0.55
N ASN A 202 16.96 -7.73 0.78
CA ASN A 202 16.97 -8.79 1.77
C ASN A 202 15.79 -9.77 1.58
N LYS A 203 14.58 -9.25 1.34
CA LYS A 203 13.39 -10.08 1.09
C LYS A 203 13.50 -10.86 -0.23
N ILE A 204 14.11 -10.29 -1.27
CA ILE A 204 14.39 -11.01 -2.52
C ILE A 204 15.40 -12.14 -2.27
N GLU A 205 16.49 -11.87 -1.55
CA GLU A 205 17.48 -12.87 -1.20
C GLU A 205 16.88 -14.01 -0.35
N GLU A 206 15.99 -13.68 0.60
CA GLU A 206 15.24 -14.67 1.38
C GLU A 206 14.43 -15.62 0.47
N LEU A 207 13.75 -15.08 -0.54
CA LEU A 207 12.97 -15.86 -1.50
C LEU A 207 13.85 -16.77 -2.37
N ILE A 208 15.03 -16.31 -2.75
CA ILE A 208 16.02 -17.09 -3.51
C ILE A 208 16.54 -18.24 -2.65
N ILE A 209 16.88 -17.98 -1.38
CA ILE A 209 17.36 -19.00 -0.43
C ILE A 209 16.30 -20.09 -0.19
N LYS A 210 15.01 -19.73 -0.13
CA LYS A 210 13.92 -20.70 0.00
C LYS A 210 13.85 -21.68 -1.18
N ARG A 211 14.41 -21.36 -2.35
CA ARG A 211 14.44 -22.17 -3.58
C ARG A 211 13.07 -22.69 -4.06
N ARG A 212 11.97 -22.15 -3.53
CA ARG A 212 10.59 -22.46 -3.95
C ARG A 212 10.20 -21.71 -5.21
N TYR A 213 10.75 -20.52 -5.39
CA TYR A 213 10.45 -19.63 -6.49
C TYR A 213 11.69 -19.53 -7.37
N LYS A 214 11.51 -19.71 -8.68
CA LYS A 214 12.58 -19.71 -9.69
C LYS A 214 13.03 -18.28 -10.00
N ILE A 215 13.62 -17.63 -9.00
CA ILE A 215 14.05 -16.24 -9.00
C ILE A 215 15.58 -16.20 -8.98
N ASP A 216 16.15 -15.37 -9.85
CA ASP A 216 17.57 -15.03 -9.87
C ASP A 216 17.73 -13.52 -9.68
N PHE A 217 18.79 -13.12 -8.99
CA PHE A 217 19.17 -11.72 -8.83
C PHE A 217 20.55 -11.49 -9.46
N LYS A 218 20.63 -10.56 -10.40
CA LYS A 218 21.85 -10.19 -11.10
C LYS A 218 22.25 -8.77 -10.72
N ASP A 219 23.51 -8.58 -10.39
CA ASP A 219 24.13 -7.27 -10.19
C ASP A 219 25.38 -7.22 -11.07
N ASP A 220 25.28 -6.52 -12.22
CA ASP A 220 26.39 -6.37 -13.17
C ASP A 220 26.56 -4.89 -13.52
N ALA A 221 27.78 -4.37 -13.33
CA ALA A 221 28.13 -2.97 -13.57
C ALA A 221 27.16 -1.94 -12.94
N GLY A 222 26.54 -2.25 -11.81
CA GLY A 222 25.57 -1.39 -11.12
C GLY A 222 24.13 -1.49 -11.64
N ILE A 223 23.88 -2.33 -12.65
CA ILE A 223 22.54 -2.66 -13.12
C ILE A 223 22.07 -3.90 -12.36
N ARG A 224 21.05 -3.71 -11.52
CA ARG A 224 20.45 -4.76 -10.72
C ARG A 224 19.14 -5.24 -11.34
N ILE A 225 19.05 -6.54 -11.62
CA ILE A 225 17.91 -7.16 -12.29
C ILE A 225 17.40 -8.33 -11.45
N ILE A 226 16.07 -8.36 -11.26
CA ILE A 226 15.34 -9.51 -10.75
C ILE A 226 14.82 -10.28 -11.96
N GLN A 227 15.18 -11.56 -12.06
CA GLN A 227 14.82 -12.41 -13.18
C GLN A 227 13.98 -13.60 -12.71
N PHE A 228 12.87 -13.85 -13.39
CA PHE A 228 12.03 -15.03 -13.23
C PHE A 228 12.31 -16.00 -14.37
N THR A 229 12.81 -17.20 -14.05
CA THR A 229 13.11 -18.22 -15.08
C THR A 229 11.90 -19.07 -15.46
N GLN A 230 10.79 -18.91 -14.73
CA GLN A 230 9.50 -19.52 -15.04
C GLN A 230 8.37 -18.58 -14.64
N LYS A 231 7.27 -18.59 -15.42
CA LYS A 231 6.05 -17.89 -15.05
C LYS A 231 5.49 -18.42 -13.72
N LEU A 232 5.55 -17.60 -12.69
CA LEU A 232 5.02 -17.91 -11.37
C LEU A 232 3.54 -17.54 -11.29
N ASN A 233 2.76 -18.35 -10.57
CA ASN A 233 1.40 -17.98 -10.20
C ASN A 233 1.45 -17.18 -8.89
N LYS A 234 1.12 -15.89 -8.95
CA LYS A 234 1.08 -14.98 -7.81
C LYS A 234 0.23 -15.53 -6.64
N TRP A 235 -0.92 -16.13 -6.91
CA TRP A 235 -1.80 -16.66 -5.85
C TRP A 235 -1.21 -17.87 -5.13
N ARG A 236 -0.42 -18.68 -5.84
CA ARG A 236 0.31 -19.79 -5.22
C ARG A 236 1.34 -19.27 -4.22
N VAL A 237 2.04 -18.18 -4.53
CA VAL A 237 3.01 -17.55 -3.62
C VAL A 237 2.35 -17.14 -2.30
N LEU A 238 1.17 -16.50 -2.37
CA LEU A 238 0.43 -16.16 -1.15
C LEU A 238 -0.07 -17.41 -0.41
N LYS A 239 -0.60 -18.39 -1.13
CA LYS A 239 -1.06 -19.65 -0.53
C LYS A 239 0.06 -20.34 0.25
N ASP A 240 1.26 -20.43 -0.34
CA ASP A 240 2.46 -20.99 0.30
C ASP A 240 2.90 -20.21 1.56
N TYR A 241 2.46 -18.94 1.73
CA TYR A 241 2.68 -18.14 2.93
C TYR A 241 1.64 -18.43 4.02
N TYR A 242 0.35 -18.47 3.67
CA TYR A 242 -0.74 -18.69 4.64
C TYR A 242 -0.88 -20.15 5.10
N GLU A 243 -0.36 -21.13 4.35
CA GLU A 243 -0.36 -22.55 4.74
C GLU A 243 0.86 -22.97 5.59
N LYS A 244 1.68 -22.02 6.04
CA LYS A 244 2.80 -22.28 6.97
C LYS A 244 2.32 -22.48 8.39
#